data_AF-A0A9P7Y6L3-F1
#
_entry.id   AF-A0A9P7Y6L3-F1
#
_cell.length_a   1.000
_cell.length_b   1.000
_cell.length_c   1.000
_cell.angle_alpha   90.00
_cell.angle_beta   90.00
_cell.angle_gamma   90.00
#
_symmetry.space_group_name_H-M   'P 1'
#
loop_
_entity.id
_entity.type
_entity.pdbx_description
1 polymer ?
#
loop_
_entity_poly.entity_id
_entity_poly.type
_entity_poly.pdbx_seq_one_letter_code
_entity_poly.pdbx_strand_id
1 'polypeptide(L)'
;MAWRIVTSDEIRPHGNNSIALYFDRRLQLTINLIYSSVPLNLSNVMRDAMTVQDPAAMWTALQVYNKSNDLLYTNNLREQFNALKFNPANQSIRQVTDDLEMLQLEGSILAIPDQFLASRLLAALLQDNGVWTQI
;
A
#
# COMPACT_ATOMS: atom_id res chain seq x y z
N MET A 1 16.55 -16.76 -7.50
CA MET A 1 17.71 -16.08 -8.13
C MET A 1 17.36 -14.81 -8.91
N ALA A 2 16.11 -14.34 -8.99
CA ALA A 2 15.76 -13.06 -9.66
C ALA A 2 16.40 -11.81 -9.02
N TRP A 3 16.79 -11.90 -7.75
CA TRP A 3 17.39 -10.83 -6.95
C TRP A 3 18.59 -10.13 -7.62
N ARG A 4 19.49 -10.86 -8.28
CA ARG A 4 20.70 -10.27 -8.88
C ARG A 4 20.43 -9.45 -10.14
N ILE A 5 19.31 -9.72 -10.83
CA ILE A 5 18.84 -8.91 -11.96
C ILE A 5 18.26 -7.59 -11.44
N VAL A 6 17.58 -7.64 -10.29
CA VAL A 6 16.98 -6.48 -9.62
C VAL A 6 18.05 -5.54 -9.04
N THR A 7 19.19 -6.08 -8.58
CA THR A 7 20.30 -5.27 -8.05
C THR A 7 21.33 -4.85 -9.10
N SER A 8 21.14 -5.20 -10.38
CA SER A 8 22.12 -5.02 -11.47
C SER A 8 23.46 -5.75 -11.28
N ASP A 9 23.53 -6.75 -10.39
CA ASP A 9 24.73 -7.55 -10.15
C ASP A 9 24.95 -8.64 -11.21
N GLU A 10 23.93 -8.92 -12.04
CA GLU A 10 23.98 -9.91 -13.10
C GLU A 10 24.07 -9.22 -14.46
N ILE A 11 25.24 -9.30 -15.09
CA ILE A 11 25.48 -8.72 -16.42
C ILE A 11 24.93 -9.67 -17.49
N ARG A 12 24.21 -9.11 -18.47
CA ARG A 12 23.71 -9.88 -19.62
C ARG A 12 24.88 -10.58 -20.33
N PRO A 13 24.86 -11.92 -20.47
CA PRO A 13 25.87 -12.65 -21.23
C PRO A 13 25.94 -12.17 -22.69
N HIS A 14 27.15 -12.10 -23.27
CA HIS A 14 27.32 -11.71 -24.66
C HIS A 14 26.77 -12.78 -25.63
N GLY A 15 26.18 -12.32 -26.74
CA GLY A 15 25.66 -13.16 -27.83
C GLY A 15 24.18 -13.57 -27.66
N ASN A 16 23.74 -14.51 -28.50
CA ASN A 16 22.38 -15.08 -28.53
C ASN A 16 22.39 -16.58 -28.20
N ASN A 17 23.12 -16.98 -27.16
CA ASN A 17 23.17 -18.36 -26.69
C ASN A 17 22.02 -18.66 -25.70
N SER A 18 21.87 -19.92 -25.31
CA SER A 18 20.85 -20.37 -24.36
C SER A 18 20.92 -19.65 -23.00
N ILE A 19 22.11 -19.23 -22.58
CA ILE A 19 22.32 -18.51 -21.32
C ILE A 19 21.79 -17.06 -21.45
N ALA A 20 22.09 -16.38 -22.56
CA ALA A 20 21.57 -15.05 -22.86
C ALA A 20 20.03 -15.05 -22.98
N LEU A 21 19.46 -16.04 -23.68
CA LEU A 21 18.00 -16.20 -23.78
C LEU A 21 17.35 -16.47 -22.41
N TYR A 22 17.99 -17.26 -21.57
CA TYR A 22 17.52 -17.52 -20.20
C TYR A 22 17.58 -16.28 -19.32
N PHE A 23 18.64 -15.48 -19.45
CA PHE A 23 18.76 -14.17 -18.80
C PHE A 23 17.62 -13.24 -19.23
N ASP A 24 17.41 -13.08 -20.55
CA ASP A 24 16.37 -12.21 -21.10
C ASP A 24 14.96 -12.62 -20.62
N ARG A 25 14.70 -13.93 -20.53
CA ARG A 25 13.43 -14.46 -19.98
C ARG A 25 13.24 -14.08 -18.51
N ARG A 26 14.29 -14.20 -17.70
CA ARG A 26 14.24 -13.83 -16.28
C ARG A 26 14.08 -12.33 -16.10
N LEU A 27 14.78 -11.52 -16.91
CA LEU A 27 14.62 -10.08 -16.93
C LEU A 27 13.17 -9.68 -17.19
N GLN A 28 12.54 -10.26 -18.21
CA GLN A 28 11.13 -10.01 -18.50
C GLN A 28 10.19 -10.44 -17.38
N LEU A 29 10.42 -11.60 -16.77
CA LEU A 29 9.63 -12.03 -15.62
C LEU A 29 9.76 -11.06 -14.43
N THR A 30 10.98 -10.59 -14.16
CA THR A 30 11.24 -9.61 -13.10
C THR A 30 10.53 -8.28 -13.38
N ILE A 31 10.64 -7.76 -14.60
CA ILE A 31 9.95 -6.52 -15.01
C ILE A 31 8.44 -6.69 -14.83
N ASN A 32 7.86 -7.77 -15.36
CA ASN A 32 6.42 -8.03 -15.25
C ASN A 32 5.97 -8.13 -13.80
N LEU A 33 6.76 -8.77 -12.94
CA LEU A 33 6.46 -8.90 -11.52
C LEU A 33 6.49 -7.55 -10.80
N ILE A 34 7.44 -6.68 -11.14
CA ILE A 34 7.47 -5.32 -10.60
C ILE A 34 6.26 -4.52 -11.12
N TYR A 35 6.00 -4.53 -12.43
CA TYR A 35 4.86 -3.86 -13.04
C TYR A 35 3.51 -4.25 -12.42
N SER A 36 3.28 -5.54 -12.18
CA SER A 36 2.01 -6.04 -11.64
C SER A 36 1.84 -5.78 -10.15
N SER A 37 2.93 -5.46 -9.44
CA SER A 37 2.94 -5.29 -7.99
C SER A 37 2.92 -3.81 -7.57
N VAL A 38 3.05 -2.89 -8.53
CA VAL A 38 3.15 -1.45 -8.31
C VAL A 38 1.76 -0.81 -8.49
N PRO A 39 1.25 -0.05 -7.51
CA PRO A 39 0.01 0.70 -7.67
C PRO A 39 0.17 1.83 -8.71
N LEU A 40 -0.93 2.19 -9.37
CA LEU A 40 -0.93 3.03 -10.59
C LEU A 40 -0.25 4.41 -10.41
N ASN A 41 -0.34 4.96 -9.20
CA ASN A 41 0.30 6.20 -8.78
C ASN A 41 1.84 6.09 -8.78
N LEU A 42 2.37 4.97 -8.32
CA LEU A 42 3.80 4.70 -8.30
C LEU A 42 4.33 4.32 -9.69
N SER A 43 3.48 3.77 -10.57
CA SER A 43 3.81 3.56 -11.97
C SER A 43 4.19 4.86 -12.70
N ASN A 44 3.60 6.01 -12.32
CA ASN A 44 3.98 7.31 -12.90
C ASN A 44 5.39 7.74 -12.49
N VAL A 45 5.78 7.50 -11.23
CA VAL A 45 7.12 7.80 -10.71
C VAL A 45 8.16 6.88 -11.35
N MET A 46 7.77 5.63 -11.62
CA MET A 46 8.63 4.61 -12.20
C MET A 46 8.60 4.58 -13.74
N ARG A 47 7.78 5.43 -14.37
CA ARG A 47 7.45 5.37 -15.80
C ARG A 47 8.68 5.35 -16.70
N ASP A 48 9.68 6.15 -16.39
CA ASP A 48 10.87 6.27 -17.22
C ASP A 48 11.72 4.99 -17.11
N ALA A 49 11.92 4.46 -15.89
CA ALA A 49 12.57 3.17 -15.63
C ALA A 49 11.84 2.00 -16.30
N MET A 50 10.50 2.02 -16.21
CA MET A 50 9.57 1.10 -16.87
C MET A 50 9.72 1.11 -18.39
N THR A 51 9.77 2.30 -19.00
CA THR A 51 9.92 2.48 -20.45
C THR A 51 11.26 1.92 -20.96
N VAL A 52 12.35 2.15 -20.23
CA VAL A 52 13.69 1.65 -20.60
C VAL A 52 13.95 0.21 -20.12
N GLN A 53 12.95 -0.44 -19.49
CA GLN A 53 13.05 -1.81 -18.98
C GLN A 53 14.21 -2.02 -17.99
N ASP A 54 14.44 -1.05 -17.09
CA ASP A 54 15.50 -1.11 -16.07
C ASP A 54 14.92 -1.57 -14.72
N PRO A 55 15.05 -2.87 -14.36
CA PRO A 55 14.52 -3.40 -13.11
C PRO A 55 15.23 -2.84 -11.86
N ALA A 56 16.46 -2.34 -11.97
CA ALA A 56 17.20 -1.80 -10.82
C ALA A 56 16.80 -0.38 -10.50
N ALA A 57 16.62 0.46 -11.52
CA ALA A 57 16.00 1.76 -11.36
C ALA A 57 14.56 1.62 -10.81
N MET A 58 13.81 0.63 -11.31
CA MET A 58 12.48 0.32 -10.79
C MET A 58 12.51 -0.07 -9.30
N TRP A 59 13.44 -0.94 -8.92
CA TRP A 59 13.60 -1.36 -7.52
C TRP A 59 14.03 -0.22 -6.60
N THR A 60 14.92 0.64 -7.08
CA THR A 60 15.37 1.82 -6.32
C THR A 60 14.19 2.77 -6.04
N ALA A 61 13.34 3.01 -7.03
CA ALA A 61 12.11 3.80 -6.86
C ALA A 61 11.15 3.17 -5.84
N LEU A 62 11.03 1.84 -5.81
CA LEU A 62 10.25 1.11 -4.80
C LEU A 62 10.81 1.27 -3.38
N GLN A 63 12.13 1.29 -3.21
CA GLN A 63 12.76 1.43 -1.89
C GLN A 63 12.55 2.82 -1.26
N VAL A 64 12.39 3.86 -2.09
CA VAL A 64 12.14 5.23 -1.62
C VAL A 64 10.64 5.53 -1.52
N TYR A 65 9.78 4.70 -2.12
CA TYR A 65 8.34 4.89 -2.06
C TYR A 65 7.84 4.70 -0.63
N ASN A 66 7.43 5.82 -0.03
CA ASN A 66 6.70 5.83 1.23
C ASN A 66 5.21 6.04 0.93
N LYS A 67 4.45 4.95 1.04
CA LYS A 67 2.99 4.91 0.90
C LYS A 67 2.29 5.95 1.78
N SER A 68 2.84 6.30 2.94
CA SER A 68 2.26 7.29 3.85
C SER A 68 2.39 8.73 3.35
N ASN A 69 3.26 9.00 2.37
CA ASN A 69 3.38 10.31 1.73
C ASN A 69 2.50 10.44 0.48
N ASP A 70 1.81 9.37 0.06
CA ASP A 70 0.90 9.41 -1.08
C ASP A 70 -0.43 10.08 -0.68
N LEU A 71 -0.73 11.21 -1.33
CA LEU A 71 -1.96 11.97 -1.12
C LEU A 71 -3.22 11.16 -1.43
N LEU A 72 -3.19 10.29 -2.46
CA LEU A 72 -4.35 9.46 -2.78
C LEU A 72 -4.58 8.41 -1.71
N TYR A 73 -3.52 7.72 -1.27
CA TYR A 73 -3.61 6.76 -0.18
C TYR A 73 -4.08 7.39 1.12
N THR A 74 -3.51 8.54 1.51
CA THR A 74 -3.87 9.24 2.74
C THR A 74 -5.30 9.80 2.69
N ASN A 75 -5.77 10.30 1.54
CA ASN A 75 -7.17 10.70 1.36
C ASN A 75 -8.12 9.51 1.48
N ASN A 76 -7.78 8.36 0.89
CA ASN A 76 -8.60 7.16 0.99
C ASN A 76 -8.70 6.67 2.43
N LEU A 77 -7.59 6.63 3.19
CA LEU A 77 -7.63 6.32 4.61
C LEU A 77 -8.51 7.29 5.41
N ARG A 78 -8.44 8.60 5.11
CA ARG A 78 -9.30 9.60 5.75
C ARG A 78 -10.77 9.38 5.42
N GLU A 79 -11.10 9.03 4.18
CA GLU A 79 -12.46 8.68 3.79
C GLU A 79 -12.96 7.44 4.53
N GLN A 80 -12.15 6.39 4.64
CA GLN A 80 -12.48 5.18 5.40
C GLN A 80 -12.72 5.50 6.89
N PHE A 81 -11.83 6.29 7.50
CA PHE A 81 -11.97 6.75 8.89
C PHE A 81 -13.27 7.54 9.10
N ASN A 82 -13.63 8.41 8.15
CA ASN A 82 -14.85 9.21 8.20
C ASN A 82 -16.13 8.43 7.82
N ALA A 83 -16.00 7.33 7.08
CA ALA A 83 -17.11 6.49 6.67
C ALA A 83 -17.41 5.36 7.67
N LEU A 84 -16.46 5.01 8.55
CA LEU A 84 -16.64 3.96 9.53
C LEU A 84 -17.81 4.29 10.48
N LYS A 85 -18.76 3.36 10.57
CA LYS A 85 -19.96 3.43 11.40
C LYS A 85 -20.02 2.20 12.29
N PHE A 86 -20.39 2.39 13.55
CA PHE A 86 -20.66 1.29 14.45
C PHE A 86 -21.97 0.62 14.08
N ASN A 87 -21.94 -0.70 13.93
CA ASN A 87 -23.13 -1.52 13.76
C ASN A 87 -23.20 -2.56 14.88
N PRO A 88 -24.04 -2.36 15.90
CA PRO A 88 -24.11 -3.25 17.07
C PRO A 88 -24.60 -4.66 16.72
N ALA A 89 -25.29 -4.85 15.59
CA ALA A 89 -25.75 -6.17 15.17
C ALA A 89 -24.61 -7.09 14.72
N ASN A 90 -23.50 -6.50 14.25
CA ASN A 90 -22.41 -7.23 13.60
C ASN A 90 -21.03 -6.99 14.21
N GLN A 91 -20.89 -6.00 15.10
CA GLN A 91 -19.61 -5.52 15.60
C GLN A 91 -19.70 -5.10 17.07
N SER A 92 -18.63 -5.36 17.83
CA SER A 92 -18.43 -4.82 19.17
C SER A 92 -17.80 -3.43 19.11
N ILE A 93 -17.98 -2.65 20.19
CA ILE A 93 -17.32 -1.34 20.33
C ILE A 93 -15.80 -1.48 20.23
N ARG A 94 -15.23 -2.55 20.82
CA ARG A 94 -13.80 -2.81 20.78
C ARG A 94 -13.29 -2.99 19.36
N GLN A 95 -14.00 -3.75 18.52
CA GLN A 95 -13.63 -3.93 17.11
C GLN A 95 -13.62 -2.60 16.36
N VAL A 96 -14.64 -1.75 16.57
CA VAL A 96 -14.68 -0.43 15.96
C VAL A 96 -13.55 0.49 16.45
N THR A 97 -13.21 0.42 17.74
CA THR A 97 -12.06 1.16 18.27
C THR A 97 -10.76 0.70 17.63
N ASP A 98 -10.52 -0.62 17.58
CA ASP A 98 -9.32 -1.21 16.99
C ASP A 98 -9.20 -0.83 15.50
N ASP A 99 -10.31 -0.82 14.75
CA ASP A 99 -10.35 -0.39 13.35
C ASP A 99 -10.00 1.10 13.18
N LEU A 100 -10.53 1.97 14.06
CA LEU A 100 -10.19 3.41 14.04
C LEU A 100 -8.72 3.66 14.39
N GLU A 101 -8.18 2.96 15.37
CA GLU A 101 -6.77 3.05 15.77
C GLU A 101 -5.83 2.55 14.67
N MET A 102 -6.18 1.45 14.00
CA MET A 102 -5.42 0.93 12.86
C MET A 102 -5.37 1.93 11.71
N LEU A 103 -6.51 2.54 11.34
CA LEU A 103 -6.58 3.58 10.31
C LEU A 103 -5.77 4.83 10.70
N GLN A 104 -5.72 5.18 11.99
CA GLN A 104 -4.91 6.27 12.52
C GLN A 104 -3.40 5.97 12.41
N LEU A 105 -2.98 4.74 12.73
CA LEU A 105 -1.58 4.29 12.67
C LEU A 105 -1.07 4.16 11.23
N GLU A 106 -1.86 3.57 10.32
CA GLU A 106 -1.46 3.34 8.93
C GLU A 106 -1.29 4.62 8.11
N GLY A 107 -1.98 5.70 8.48
CA GLY A 107 -1.86 6.96 7.77
C GLY A 107 -0.47 7.58 7.87
N SER A 108 0.29 7.32 8.93
CA SER A 108 1.41 8.19 9.36
C SER A 108 1.01 9.69 9.34
N ILE A 109 -0.30 9.95 9.37
CA ILE A 109 -0.89 11.28 9.28
C ILE A 109 -0.73 11.85 10.68
N LEU A 110 0.30 12.69 10.83
CA LEU A 110 0.44 13.62 11.93
C LEU A 110 -0.94 14.21 12.28
N ALA A 111 -1.40 13.88 13.48
CA ALA A 111 -2.53 14.51 14.18
C ALA A 111 -3.94 14.24 13.62
N ILE A 112 -4.42 12.99 13.66
CA ILE A 112 -5.78 12.81 14.19
C ILE A 112 -5.61 12.80 15.72
N PRO A 113 -5.96 13.88 16.45
CA PRO A 113 -5.83 13.89 17.90
C PRO A 113 -6.74 12.81 18.49
N ASP A 114 -6.40 12.27 19.65
CA ASP A 114 -7.27 11.32 20.38
C ASP A 114 -8.70 11.86 20.57
N GLN A 115 -8.82 13.20 20.62
CA GLN A 115 -10.07 13.96 20.64
C GLN A 115 -10.98 13.64 19.45
N PHE A 116 -10.40 13.44 18.26
CA PHE A 116 -11.13 13.05 17.05
C PHE A 116 -11.51 11.58 17.09
N LEU A 117 -10.66 10.70 17.64
CA LEU A 117 -11.03 9.29 17.81
C LEU A 117 -12.21 9.16 18.78
N ALA A 118 -12.16 9.88 19.90
CA ALA A 118 -13.25 9.96 20.88
C ALA A 118 -14.54 10.54 20.27
N SER A 119 -14.44 11.63 19.50
CA SER A 119 -15.62 12.23 18.85
C SER A 119 -16.23 11.32 17.77
N ARG A 120 -15.41 10.54 17.08
CA ARG A 120 -15.86 9.55 16.08
C ARG A 120 -16.47 8.32 16.73
N LEU A 121 -15.88 7.81 17.81
CA LEU A 121 -16.50 6.77 18.63
C LEU A 121 -17.87 7.25 19.13
N LEU A 122 -17.94 8.45 19.72
CA LEU A 122 -19.20 9.04 20.17
C LEU A 122 -20.21 9.20 19.02
N ALA A 123 -19.81 9.69 17.85
CA ALA A 123 -20.69 9.83 16.70
C ALA A 123 -21.18 8.48 16.15
N ALA A 124 -20.33 7.45 16.17
CA ALA A 124 -20.67 6.09 15.76
C ALA A 124 -21.67 5.46 16.75
N LEU A 125 -21.48 5.72 18.04
CA LEU A 125 -22.32 5.25 19.14
C LEU A 125 -23.68 5.97 19.22
N LEU A 126 -23.73 7.27 18.90
CA LEU A 126 -24.95 8.10 18.97
C LEU A 126 -25.86 7.96 17.74
N GLN A 127 -25.42 7.29 16.67
CA GLN A 127 -26.29 6.97 15.53
C GLN A 127 -27.28 5.84 15.83
N ASP A 128 -27.12 5.14 16.95
CA ASP A 128 -28.01 4.05 17.35
C ASP A 128 -29.07 4.54 18.34
N ASN A 129 -30.33 4.57 17.87
CA ASN A 129 -31.51 4.98 18.64
C ASN A 129 -31.97 3.91 19.65
N GLY A 130 -31.04 3.31 20.39
CA GLY A 130 -31.36 2.75 21.71
C GLY A 130 -31.48 1.23 21.85
N VAL A 131 -30.53 0.42 21.38
CA VAL A 131 -30.36 -0.93 21.94
C VAL A 131 -28.89 -1.25 22.20
N TRP A 132 -28.43 -0.85 23.39
CA TRP A 132 -27.13 -1.26 23.92
C TRP A 132 -27.25 -2.66 24.51
N THR A 133 -27.02 -3.70 23.72
CA THR A 133 -26.82 -5.05 24.27
C THR A 133 -25.36 -5.23 24.66
N GLN A 134 -25.09 -5.33 25.96
CA GLN A 134 -23.85 -5.91 26.47
C GLN A 134 -23.78 -7.36 25.99
N ILE A 135 -22.74 -7.69 25.22
CA ILE A 135 -22.33 -9.08 24.95
C ILE A 135 -21.26 -9.45 25.99
#